data_AF-A0A562HZG7-F1
#
_entry.id   AF-A0A562HZG7-F1
#
_cell.length_a   1.000
_cell.length_b   1.000
_cell.length_c   1.000
_cell.angle_alpha   90.00
_cell.angle_beta   90.00
_cell.angle_gamma   90.00
#
_symmetry.space_group_name_H-M   'P 1'
#
loop_
_entity.id
_entity.type
_entity.pdbx_description
1 polymer ?
#
loop_
_entity_poly.entity_id
_entity_poly.type
_entity_poly.pdbx_seq_one_letter_code
_entity_poly.pdbx_strand_id
1 'polypeptide(L)'
;MLDLIILFSSIALCALIWWWITNRLKNNGRGWLLRNFVGFSFGSFAGITLLVTALSKDNIEPSSEEIINKKAIAAVSAISEKSLEMDADTYFYRLDKILQPFSQHHRIMDKKLTTGASKNSFSANIDQNVFITGTISKTTGNLFDLNILSKHNLPPLEFAVMVSAALTAANISVEQKVVFEKIPDLLKGQELTYGKIKFSSIIDKNIGIWVFAKPI
;
A
#
# COMPACT_ATOMS: atom_id res chain seq x y z
N MET A 1 21.38 -35.77 -11.40
CA MET A 1 22.69 -35.08 -11.54
C MET A 1 22.53 -33.68 -12.12
N LEU A 2 21.69 -33.49 -13.15
CA LEU A 2 21.40 -32.19 -13.78
C LEU A 2 20.80 -31.15 -12.80
N ASP A 3 19.86 -31.57 -11.94
CA ASP A 3 19.18 -30.66 -11.01
C ASP A 3 20.11 -30.08 -9.94
N LEU A 4 21.11 -30.85 -9.53
CA LEU A 4 22.12 -30.41 -8.58
C LEU A 4 23.00 -29.31 -9.19
N ILE A 5 23.38 -29.45 -10.46
CA ILE A 5 24.21 -28.47 -11.18
C ILE A 5 23.45 -27.16 -11.40
N ILE A 6 22.14 -27.24 -11.69
CA ILE A 6 21.28 -26.06 -11.84
C ILE A 6 21.14 -25.32 -10.51
N LEU A 7 21.00 -26.05 -9.41
CA LEU A 7 20.92 -25.46 -8.07
C LEU A 7 22.23 -24.75 -7.67
N PHE A 8 23.38 -25.40 -7.87
CA PHE A 8 24.68 -24.81 -7.56
C PHE A 8 25.02 -23.61 -8.46
N SER A 9 24.68 -23.67 -9.75
CA SER A 9 24.90 -22.55 -10.67
C SER A 9 23.99 -21.36 -10.36
N SER A 10 22.74 -21.60 -9.94
CA SER A 10 21.84 -20.54 -9.46
C SER A 10 22.38 -19.84 -8.21
N ILE A 11 22.84 -20.61 -7.21
CA ILE A 11 23.40 -20.05 -5.98
C ILE A 11 24.68 -19.24 -6.28
N ALA A 12 25.55 -19.74 -7.16
CA ALA A 12 26.76 -19.04 -7.57
C ALA A 12 26.45 -17.70 -8.28
N LEU A 13 25.42 -17.68 -9.13
CA LEU A 13 25.00 -16.49 -9.86
C LEU A 13 24.41 -15.43 -8.91
N CYS A 14 23.60 -15.86 -7.94
CA CYS A 14 23.10 -14.98 -6.88
C CYS A 14 24.23 -14.40 -6.02
N ALA A 15 25.24 -15.20 -5.66
CA ALA A 15 26.38 -14.74 -4.89
C ALA A 15 27.24 -13.71 -5.65
N LEU A 16 27.43 -13.89 -6.97
CA LEU A 16 28.16 -12.94 -7.82
C LEU A 16 27.40 -11.61 -7.97
N ILE A 17 26.09 -11.66 -8.19
CA ILE A 17 25.23 -10.47 -8.23
C ILE A 17 25.29 -9.73 -6.90
N TRP A 18 25.24 -10.47 -5.79
CA TRP A 18 25.32 -9.90 -4.45
C TRP A 18 26.67 -9.22 -4.19
N TRP A 19 27.77 -9.86 -4.55
CA TRP A 19 29.10 -9.27 -4.44
C TRP A 19 29.21 -8.00 -5.31
N TRP A 20 28.73 -8.04 -6.56
CA TRP A 20 28.79 -6.88 -7.44
C TRP A 20 28.01 -5.67 -6.90
N ILE A 21 26.79 -5.89 -6.39
CA ILE A 21 25.94 -4.85 -5.80
C ILE A 21 26.58 -4.27 -4.54
N THR A 22 27.11 -5.12 -3.66
CA THR A 22 27.72 -4.68 -2.40
C THR A 22 28.98 -3.85 -2.63
N ASN A 23 29.84 -4.24 -3.58
CA ASN A 23 31.03 -3.45 -3.94
C ASN A 23 30.68 -2.10 -4.55
N ARG A 24 29.67 -2.05 -5.43
CA ARG A 24 29.24 -0.80 -6.07
C ARG A 24 28.62 0.18 -5.08
N LEU A 25 27.83 -0.32 -4.13
CA LEU A 25 27.19 0.51 -3.10
C LEU A 25 28.20 1.02 -2.05
N LYS A 26 29.21 0.21 -1.72
CA LYS A 26 30.29 0.60 -0.80
C LYS A 26 31.16 1.72 -1.39
N ASN A 27 31.54 1.64 -2.66
CA ASN A 27 32.38 2.65 -3.31
C ASN A 27 31.68 4.00 -3.50
N ASN A 28 30.35 4.02 -3.52
CA ASN A 28 29.56 5.25 -3.69
C ASN A 28 29.13 5.91 -2.37
N GLY A 29 29.69 5.50 -1.21
CA GLY A 29 29.37 6.07 0.10
C GLY A 29 27.94 5.79 0.59
N ARG A 30 27.23 4.85 -0.04
CA ARG A 30 25.80 4.53 0.24
C ARG A 30 25.65 3.35 1.20
N GLY A 31 26.44 3.30 2.27
CA GLY A 31 26.45 2.21 3.25
C GLY A 31 25.12 1.99 3.99
N TRP A 32 24.28 3.03 4.11
CA TRP A 32 22.98 2.93 4.76
C TRP A 32 21.96 2.09 3.96
N LEU A 33 21.99 2.15 2.62
CA LEU A 33 21.14 1.31 1.77
C LEU A 33 21.50 -0.17 1.86
N LEU A 34 22.78 -0.48 2.11
CA LEU A 34 23.26 -1.86 2.27
C LEU A 34 22.64 -2.55 3.48
N ARG A 35 22.46 -1.83 4.60
CA ARG A 35 21.81 -2.35 5.82
C ARG A 35 20.34 -2.73 5.58
N ASN A 36 19.60 -1.91 4.83
CA ASN A 36 18.21 -2.20 4.51
C ASN A 36 18.06 -3.35 3.49
N PHE A 37 18.98 -3.44 2.52
CA PHE A 37 18.97 -4.52 1.54
C PHE A 37 19.33 -5.89 2.13
N VAL A 38 20.32 -5.96 3.04
CA VAL A 38 20.72 -7.20 3.71
C VAL A 38 19.57 -7.77 4.55
N GLY A 39 18.82 -6.92 5.26
CA GLY A 39 17.65 -7.35 6.03
C GLY A 39 16.52 -7.92 5.17
N PHE A 40 16.26 -7.30 4.01
CA PHE A 40 15.20 -7.73 3.09
C PHE A 40 15.51 -9.07 2.39
N SER A 41 16.80 -9.34 2.17
CA SER A 41 17.28 -10.50 1.41
C SER A 41 17.33 -11.78 2.25
N PHE A 42 17.71 -11.69 3.52
CA PHE A 42 17.68 -12.83 4.44
C PHE A 42 16.25 -13.30 4.75
N GLY A 43 15.31 -12.36 4.92
CA GLY A 43 13.89 -12.70 5.13
C GLY A 43 13.25 -13.41 3.93
N SER A 44 13.63 -13.01 2.71
CA SER A 44 13.07 -13.58 1.48
C SER A 44 13.64 -14.97 1.15
N PHE A 45 14.94 -15.21 1.38
CA PHE A 45 15.55 -16.52 1.12
C PHE A 45 15.10 -17.60 2.12
N ALA A 46 14.92 -17.25 3.40
CA ALA A 46 14.39 -18.16 4.42
C ALA A 46 12.93 -18.56 4.13
N GLY A 47 12.11 -17.63 3.64
CA GLY A 47 10.73 -17.91 3.24
C GLY A 47 10.63 -18.84 2.02
N ILE A 48 11.49 -18.65 1.02
CA ILE A 48 11.47 -19.48 -0.20
C ILE A 48 11.99 -20.90 0.09
N THR A 49 13.01 -21.06 0.93
CA THR A 49 13.54 -22.39 1.29
C THR A 49 12.56 -23.22 2.14
N LEU A 50 11.78 -22.59 3.03
CA LEU A 50 10.68 -23.26 3.74
C LEU A 50 9.54 -23.68 2.81
N LEU A 51 9.20 -22.85 1.82
CA LEU A 51 8.15 -23.16 0.84
C LEU A 51 8.55 -24.34 -0.08
N VAL A 52 9.82 -24.39 -0.50
CA VAL A 52 10.34 -25.46 -1.37
C VAL A 52 10.50 -26.78 -0.61
N THR A 53 10.86 -26.75 0.69
CA THR A 53 10.93 -27.96 1.52
C THR A 53 9.55 -28.51 1.87
N ALA A 54 8.53 -27.65 2.02
CA ALA A 54 7.14 -28.06 2.23
C ALA A 54 6.52 -28.72 0.97
N LEU A 55 6.78 -28.15 -0.21
CA LEU A 55 6.25 -28.69 -1.47
C LEU A 55 6.91 -29.99 -1.93
N SER A 56 8.08 -30.34 -1.38
CA SER A 56 8.81 -31.54 -1.79
C SER A 56 8.50 -32.79 -0.96
N LYS A 57 7.63 -32.69 0.07
CA LYS A 57 7.37 -33.80 1.02
C LYS A 57 5.99 -34.44 0.96
N ASP A 58 4.98 -33.80 0.39
CA ASP A 58 3.62 -34.36 0.38
C ASP A 58 3.26 -34.93 -0.99
N ASN A 59 3.69 -36.17 -1.18
CA ASN A 59 3.16 -37.07 -2.19
C ASN A 59 2.11 -37.95 -1.49
N ILE A 60 0.92 -37.41 -1.20
CA ILE A 60 -0.20 -38.17 -0.62
C ILE A 60 -1.51 -37.69 -1.28
N GLU A 61 -2.27 -38.66 -1.78
CA GLU A 61 -3.59 -38.53 -2.41
C GLU A 61 -4.59 -37.68 -1.61
N PRO A 62 -5.52 -36.96 -2.28
CA PRO A 62 -6.43 -36.05 -1.61
C PRO A 62 -7.53 -36.83 -0.87
N SER A 63 -7.34 -36.99 0.43
CA SER A 63 -8.37 -37.39 1.39
C SER A 63 -9.36 -36.24 1.63
N SER A 64 -10.64 -36.58 1.82
CA SER A 64 -11.83 -35.72 1.90
C SER A 64 -11.85 -34.63 2.99
N GLU A 65 -10.75 -34.39 3.70
CA GLU A 65 -10.62 -33.33 4.71
C GLU A 65 -10.32 -31.95 4.11
N GLU A 66 -9.76 -31.89 2.89
CA GLU A 66 -9.44 -30.62 2.21
C GLU A 66 -10.68 -29.78 1.84
N ILE A 67 -11.82 -30.44 1.59
CA ILE A 67 -13.06 -29.74 1.23
C ILE A 67 -13.68 -29.06 2.48
N ILE A 68 -13.48 -29.65 3.66
CA ILE A 68 -13.94 -29.06 4.93
C ILE A 68 -13.04 -27.90 5.32
N ASN A 69 -11.72 -28.01 5.10
CA ASN A 69 -10.78 -26.94 5.40
C ASN A 69 -10.88 -25.74 4.43
N LYS A 70 -11.15 -25.94 3.14
CA LYS A 70 -11.43 -24.81 2.23
C LYS A 70 -12.69 -24.04 2.62
N LYS A 71 -13.72 -24.72 3.13
CA LYS A 71 -14.95 -24.09 3.60
C LYS A 71 -14.77 -23.41 4.96
N ALA A 72 -13.93 -23.97 5.85
CA ALA A 72 -13.53 -23.35 7.10
C ALA A 72 -12.63 -22.12 6.90
N ILE A 73 -11.70 -22.14 5.94
CA ILE A 73 -10.87 -20.99 5.57
C ILE A 73 -11.73 -19.88 4.93
N ALA A 74 -12.73 -20.24 4.12
CA ALA A 74 -13.71 -19.27 3.60
C ALA A 74 -14.61 -18.68 4.71
N ALA A 75 -14.96 -19.46 5.73
CA ALA A 75 -15.76 -19.01 6.87
C ALA A 75 -14.96 -18.19 7.89
N VAL A 76 -13.66 -18.46 8.05
CA VAL A 76 -12.73 -17.66 8.90
C VAL A 76 -12.29 -16.37 8.17
N SER A 77 -12.39 -16.31 6.84
CA SER A 77 -12.21 -15.07 6.06
C SER A 77 -13.40 -14.10 6.15
N ALA A 78 -14.44 -14.44 6.93
CA ALA A 78 -15.50 -13.50 7.31
C ALA A 78 -15.22 -12.83 8.66
N ILE A 79 -13.94 -12.71 9.06
CA ILE A 79 -13.55 -11.60 9.95
C ILE A 79 -13.99 -10.35 9.20
N SER A 80 -15.03 -9.69 9.70
CA SER A 80 -15.58 -8.43 9.20
C SER A 80 -14.43 -7.44 8.99
N GLU A 81 -13.83 -7.48 7.79
CA GLU A 81 -12.70 -6.66 7.44
C GLU A 81 -13.25 -5.24 7.39
N LYS A 82 -12.94 -4.46 8.44
CA LYS A 82 -13.39 -3.09 8.52
C LYS A 82 -12.86 -2.37 7.29
N SER A 83 -13.77 -1.77 6.54
CA SER A 83 -13.51 -1.10 5.28
C SER A 83 -14.11 0.30 5.33
N LEU A 84 -13.74 1.16 4.39
CA LEU A 84 -14.32 2.49 4.21
C LEU A 84 -15.74 2.42 3.60
N GLU A 85 -16.33 1.22 3.47
CA GLU A 85 -17.68 0.97 2.94
C GLU A 85 -17.91 1.63 1.56
N MET A 86 -16.84 1.74 0.76
CA MET A 86 -16.84 2.40 -0.54
C MET A 86 -15.89 1.68 -1.50
N ASP A 87 -16.30 1.51 -2.75
CA ASP A 87 -15.44 0.99 -3.80
C ASP A 87 -14.51 2.07 -4.38
N ALA A 88 -13.47 1.66 -5.10
CA ALA A 88 -12.47 2.58 -5.63
C ALA A 88 -13.02 3.50 -6.73
N ASP A 89 -13.97 3.04 -7.55
CA ASP A 89 -14.52 3.82 -8.65
C ASP A 89 -15.42 4.94 -8.13
N THR A 90 -16.26 4.64 -7.15
CA THR A 90 -17.08 5.60 -6.40
C THR A 90 -16.21 6.62 -5.70
N TYR A 91 -15.12 6.19 -5.03
CA TYR A 91 -14.17 7.11 -4.41
C TYR A 91 -13.59 8.10 -5.43
N PHE A 92 -13.08 7.59 -6.56
CA PHE A 92 -12.49 8.44 -7.58
C PHE A 92 -13.52 9.36 -8.26
N TYR A 93 -14.74 8.89 -8.48
CA TYR A 93 -15.82 9.72 -9.01
C TYR A 93 -16.14 10.88 -8.07
N ARG A 94 -16.22 10.61 -6.76
CA ARG A 94 -16.46 11.66 -5.74
C ARG A 94 -15.30 12.65 -5.67
N LEU A 95 -14.08 12.14 -5.69
CA LEU A 95 -12.88 12.97 -5.67
C LEU A 95 -12.85 13.93 -6.88
N ASP A 96 -13.09 13.41 -8.08
CA ASP A 96 -13.11 14.21 -9.30
C ASP A 96 -14.19 15.31 -9.23
N LYS A 97 -15.39 14.97 -8.74
CA LYS A 97 -16.48 15.94 -8.55
C LYS A 97 -16.12 17.05 -7.56
N ILE A 98 -15.42 16.74 -6.48
CA ILE A 98 -14.99 17.74 -5.47
C ILE A 98 -13.89 18.64 -6.03
N LEU A 99 -12.99 18.08 -6.86
CA LEU A 99 -11.86 18.82 -7.43
C LEU A 99 -12.23 19.61 -8.69
N GLN A 100 -13.33 19.28 -9.37
CA GLN A 100 -13.80 19.92 -10.61
C GLN A 100 -13.79 21.47 -10.57
N PRO A 101 -14.20 22.15 -9.49
CA PRO A 101 -14.18 23.61 -9.40
C PRO A 101 -12.77 24.23 -9.32
N PHE A 102 -11.75 23.45 -8.95
CA PHE A 102 -10.38 23.92 -8.70
C PHE A 102 -9.45 23.86 -9.94
N SER A 103 -9.99 23.46 -11.10
CA SER A 103 -9.43 23.59 -12.46
C SER A 103 -8.43 22.51 -12.95
N GLN A 104 -8.05 22.62 -14.24
CA GLN A 104 -7.49 21.59 -15.13
C GLN A 104 -6.23 20.83 -14.65
N HIS A 105 -5.53 21.32 -13.64
CA HIS A 105 -4.29 20.71 -13.12
C HIS A 105 -4.56 19.59 -12.11
N HIS A 106 -5.70 19.61 -11.43
CA HIS A 106 -6.06 18.62 -10.42
C HIS A 106 -7.00 17.56 -11.01
N ARG A 107 -6.46 16.76 -11.92
CA ARG A 107 -7.15 15.60 -12.51
C ARG A 107 -6.53 14.33 -11.97
N ILE A 108 -7.37 13.31 -11.78
CA ILE A 108 -6.87 11.99 -11.44
C ILE A 108 -6.09 11.42 -12.63
N MET A 109 -4.76 11.47 -12.57
CA MET A 109 -3.85 10.94 -13.58
C MET A 109 -3.31 9.57 -13.16
N ASP A 110 -2.94 8.76 -14.15
CA ASP A 110 -2.14 7.54 -13.97
C ASP A 110 -2.69 6.54 -12.93
N LYS A 111 -3.99 6.22 -13.01
CA LYS A 111 -4.57 5.13 -12.22
C LYS A 111 -3.87 3.81 -12.55
N LYS A 112 -3.11 3.28 -11.59
CA LYS A 112 -2.45 1.97 -11.70
C LYS A 112 -3.07 1.03 -10.69
N LEU A 113 -3.50 -0.14 -11.15
CA LEU A 113 -3.99 -1.22 -10.30
C LEU A 113 -2.92 -2.32 -10.23
N THR A 114 -2.56 -2.71 -9.01
CA THR A 114 -1.65 -3.83 -8.74
C THR A 114 -2.44 -4.94 -8.08
N THR A 115 -2.49 -6.11 -8.71
CA THR A 115 -3.21 -7.28 -8.19
C THR A 115 -2.32 -8.08 -7.25
N GLY A 116 -2.66 -8.14 -5.97
CA GLY A 116 -2.00 -8.99 -4.97
C GLY A 116 -2.75 -10.29 -4.69
N ALA A 117 -2.19 -11.19 -3.89
CA ALA A 117 -2.83 -12.47 -3.56
C ALA A 117 -4.14 -12.29 -2.76
N SER A 118 -4.14 -11.45 -1.73
CA SER A 118 -5.29 -11.20 -0.84
C SER A 118 -5.96 -9.83 -1.06
N LYS A 119 -5.19 -8.80 -1.43
CA LYS A 119 -5.67 -7.43 -1.65
C LYS A 119 -5.18 -6.91 -2.99
N ASN A 120 -5.99 -6.09 -3.63
CA ASN A 120 -5.53 -5.25 -4.73
C ASN A 120 -5.06 -3.92 -4.15
N SER A 121 -4.09 -3.28 -4.77
CA SER A 121 -3.68 -1.92 -4.43
C SER A 121 -3.85 -1.04 -5.64
N PHE A 122 -4.25 0.21 -5.44
CA PHE A 122 -4.22 1.20 -6.50
C PHE A 122 -3.32 2.37 -6.13
N SER A 123 -2.81 3.04 -7.16
CA SER A 123 -2.19 4.35 -7.03
C SER A 123 -2.71 5.28 -8.12
N ALA A 124 -2.82 6.55 -7.79
CA ALA A 124 -3.20 7.60 -8.73
C ALA A 124 -2.57 8.93 -8.31
N ASN A 125 -2.35 9.82 -9.26
CA ASN A 125 -1.85 11.17 -9.00
C ASN A 125 -3.04 12.13 -9.02
N ILE A 126 -3.21 12.95 -7.98
CA ILE A 126 -4.16 14.08 -8.03
C ILE A 126 -3.51 15.27 -8.73
N ASP A 127 -2.21 15.43 -8.52
CA ASP A 127 -1.35 16.47 -9.06
C ASP A 127 0.08 15.93 -9.17
N GLN A 128 0.99 16.66 -9.82
CA GLN A 128 2.41 16.32 -9.98
C GLN A 128 3.11 15.97 -8.65
N ASN A 129 2.61 16.54 -7.55
CA ASN A 129 3.20 16.41 -6.23
C ASN A 129 2.31 15.69 -5.21
N VAL A 130 1.06 15.34 -5.54
CA VAL A 130 0.13 14.63 -4.64
C VAL A 130 -0.30 13.29 -5.22
N PHE A 131 -0.05 12.24 -4.45
CA PHE A 131 -0.28 10.85 -4.80
C PHE A 131 -1.31 10.26 -3.85
N ILE A 132 -2.28 9.52 -4.38
CA ILE A 132 -3.17 8.67 -3.59
C ILE A 132 -2.74 7.23 -3.80
N THR A 133 -2.67 6.48 -2.71
CA THR A 133 -2.61 5.03 -2.74
C THR A 133 -3.71 4.46 -1.85
N GLY A 134 -4.19 3.27 -2.15
CA GLY A 134 -5.14 2.59 -1.28
C GLY A 134 -5.18 1.10 -1.57
N THR A 135 -5.68 0.33 -0.61
CA THR A 135 -5.94 -1.09 -0.82
C THR A 135 -7.43 -1.36 -0.97
N ILE A 136 -7.75 -2.30 -1.85
CA ILE A 136 -9.09 -2.80 -2.14
C ILE A 136 -9.13 -4.26 -1.70
N SER A 137 -10.12 -4.60 -0.89
CA SER A 137 -10.38 -5.97 -0.48
C SER A 137 -10.92 -6.77 -1.66
N LYS A 138 -10.31 -7.92 -1.97
CA LYS A 138 -10.79 -8.79 -3.06
C LYS A 138 -12.13 -9.46 -2.74
N THR A 139 -12.45 -9.60 -1.45
CA THR A 139 -13.68 -10.27 -1.00
C THR A 139 -14.89 -9.36 -1.08
N THR A 140 -14.74 -8.10 -0.69
CA THR A 140 -15.86 -7.13 -0.64
C THR A 140 -15.87 -6.13 -1.79
N GLY A 141 -14.74 -5.94 -2.48
CA GLY A 141 -14.57 -4.86 -3.46
C GLY A 141 -14.42 -3.46 -2.84
N ASN A 142 -14.47 -3.36 -1.51
CA ASN A 142 -14.38 -2.09 -0.79
C ASN A 142 -12.93 -1.68 -0.51
N LEU A 143 -12.73 -0.37 -0.40
CA LEU A 143 -11.52 0.26 0.07
C LEU A 143 -11.26 -0.12 1.53
N PHE A 144 -10.11 -0.70 1.79
CA PHE A 144 -9.64 -1.04 3.12
C PHE A 144 -8.97 0.16 3.81
N ASP A 145 -8.09 0.84 3.08
CA ASP A 145 -7.40 2.03 3.52
C ASP A 145 -7.13 2.98 2.37
N LEU A 146 -6.83 4.23 2.73
CA LEU A 146 -6.40 5.25 1.79
C LEU A 146 -5.28 6.09 2.39
N ASN A 147 -4.25 6.34 1.58
CA ASN A 147 -3.09 7.14 1.93
C ASN A 147 -2.90 8.24 0.89
N ILE A 148 -2.75 9.47 1.35
CA ILE A 148 -2.44 10.64 0.53
C ILE A 148 -1.02 11.05 0.86
N LEU A 149 -0.16 11.10 -0.16
CA LEU A 149 1.25 11.42 -0.04
C LEU A 149 1.52 12.71 -0.81
N SER A 150 2.21 13.64 -0.16
CA SER A 150 2.74 14.83 -0.84
C SER A 150 4.26 14.79 -0.87
N LYS A 151 4.83 15.05 -2.05
CA LYS A 151 6.24 15.42 -2.19
C LYS A 151 6.47 16.79 -1.52
N HIS A 152 7.68 17.03 -1.03
CA HIS A 152 8.04 18.33 -0.46
C HIS A 152 7.92 19.44 -1.51
N ASN A 153 7.47 20.63 -1.07
CA ASN A 153 7.30 21.91 -1.81
C ASN A 153 5.92 22.31 -2.36
N LEU A 154 4.81 21.68 -1.97
CA LEU A 154 3.51 22.27 -2.28
C LEU A 154 3.20 23.49 -1.42
N PRO A 155 2.58 24.55 -2.00
CA PRO A 155 1.97 25.61 -1.21
C PRO A 155 1.03 25.01 -0.16
N PRO A 156 1.09 25.42 1.11
CA PRO A 156 0.30 24.83 2.19
C PRO A 156 -1.21 24.82 1.88
N LEU A 157 -1.70 25.86 1.21
CA LEU A 157 -3.10 25.99 0.82
C LEU A 157 -3.51 24.95 -0.22
N GLU A 158 -2.68 24.73 -1.24
CA GLU A 158 -2.98 23.81 -2.33
C GLU A 158 -2.99 22.36 -1.85
N PHE A 159 -2.01 22.00 -1.01
CA PHE A 159 -1.99 20.71 -0.33
C PHE A 159 -3.24 20.52 0.55
N ALA A 160 -3.63 21.53 1.34
CA ALA A 160 -4.82 21.44 2.17
C ALA A 160 -6.11 21.25 1.35
N VAL A 161 -6.25 21.91 0.20
CA VAL A 161 -7.38 21.72 -0.71
C VAL A 161 -7.42 20.28 -1.21
N MET A 162 -6.31 19.75 -1.73
CA MET A 162 -6.26 18.38 -2.26
C MET A 162 -6.49 17.30 -1.20
N VAL A 163 -5.86 17.46 -0.03
CA VAL A 163 -6.03 16.51 1.08
C VAL A 163 -7.46 16.56 1.62
N SER A 164 -8.02 17.77 1.81
CA SER A 164 -9.41 17.89 2.27
C SER A 164 -10.38 17.24 1.28
N ALA A 165 -10.17 17.42 -0.02
CA ALA A 165 -10.97 16.77 -1.07
C ALA A 165 -10.86 15.24 -1.02
N ALA A 166 -9.65 14.70 -0.93
CA ALA A 166 -9.39 13.27 -0.85
C ALA A 166 -9.99 12.62 0.41
N LEU A 167 -9.82 13.24 1.57
CA LEU A 167 -10.42 12.76 2.82
C LEU A 167 -11.95 12.83 2.81
N THR A 168 -12.51 13.87 2.21
CA THR A 168 -13.97 14.02 2.04
C THR A 168 -14.53 13.00 1.04
N ALA A 169 -13.79 12.72 -0.03
CA ALA A 169 -14.13 11.65 -0.96
C ALA A 169 -14.13 10.28 -0.27
N ALA A 170 -13.26 10.07 0.71
CA ALA A 170 -13.21 8.83 1.51
C ALA A 170 -14.32 8.71 2.57
N ASN A 171 -14.98 9.81 2.95
CA ASN A 171 -16.05 9.79 3.96
C ASN A 171 -17.28 10.58 3.52
N ILE A 172 -18.39 9.89 3.28
CA ILE A 172 -19.64 10.50 2.79
C ILE A 172 -20.28 11.44 3.83
N SER A 173 -19.99 11.22 5.12
CA SER A 173 -20.70 11.88 6.22
C SER A 173 -20.10 13.23 6.63
N VAL A 174 -19.03 13.69 5.99
CA VAL A 174 -18.32 14.93 6.38
C VAL A 174 -18.25 15.90 5.20
N GLU A 175 -18.44 17.18 5.49
CA GLU A 175 -18.27 18.25 4.50
C GLU A 175 -16.80 18.63 4.31
N GLN A 176 -16.42 18.97 3.08
CA GLN A 176 -15.04 19.35 2.76
C GLN A 176 -14.54 20.53 3.60
N LYS A 177 -15.40 21.53 3.83
CA LYS A 177 -15.05 22.71 4.62
C LYS A 177 -14.62 22.33 6.04
N VAL A 178 -15.35 21.42 6.68
CA VAL A 178 -15.04 20.94 8.03
C VAL A 178 -13.70 20.21 8.06
N VAL A 179 -13.45 19.36 7.06
CA VAL A 179 -12.15 18.67 6.95
C VAL A 179 -11.02 19.66 6.70
N PHE A 180 -11.21 20.63 5.81
CA PHE A 180 -10.23 21.65 5.44
C PHE A 180 -9.79 22.49 6.66
N GLU A 181 -10.75 22.96 7.46
CA GLU A 181 -10.48 23.72 8.70
C GLU A 181 -9.65 22.92 9.72
N LYS A 182 -9.71 21.58 9.65
CA LYS A 182 -9.01 20.67 10.55
C LYS A 182 -7.71 20.10 10.00
N ILE A 183 -7.32 20.42 8.76
CA ILE A 183 -6.02 20.03 8.21
C ILE A 183 -4.85 20.54 9.08
N PRO A 184 -4.81 21.78 9.59
CA PRO A 184 -3.70 22.22 10.44
C PRO A 184 -3.55 21.40 11.73
N ASP A 185 -4.67 20.99 12.34
CA ASP A 185 -4.68 20.13 13.52
C ASP A 185 -4.17 18.72 13.17
N LEU A 186 -4.63 18.17 12.04
CA LEU A 186 -4.18 16.90 11.50
C LEU A 186 -2.67 16.89 11.26
N LEU A 187 -2.12 17.96 10.70
CA LEU A 187 -0.67 18.13 10.43
C LEU A 187 0.16 18.33 11.70
N LYS A 188 -0.45 18.68 12.82
CA LYS A 188 0.23 18.66 14.13
C LYS A 188 0.23 17.25 14.76
N GLY A 189 -0.29 16.24 14.04
CA GLY A 189 -0.39 14.86 14.50
C GLY A 189 -1.68 14.56 15.27
N GLN A 190 -2.64 15.49 15.32
CA GLN A 190 -3.92 15.20 15.95
C GLN A 190 -4.75 14.27 15.07
N GLU A 191 -5.24 13.19 15.66
CA GLU A 191 -6.14 12.26 14.98
C GLU A 191 -7.55 12.85 14.92
N LEU A 192 -8.18 12.79 13.75
CA LEU A 192 -9.54 13.27 13.54
C LEU A 192 -10.44 12.06 13.25
N THR A 193 -11.60 11.99 13.89
CA THR A 193 -12.54 10.89 13.67
C THR A 193 -13.86 11.45 13.15
N TYR A 194 -14.34 10.88 12.04
CA TYR A 194 -15.61 11.23 11.44
C TYR A 194 -16.39 9.94 11.16
N GLY A 195 -17.47 9.71 11.91
CA GLY A 195 -18.22 8.46 11.84
C GLY A 195 -17.31 7.26 12.13
N LYS A 196 -17.24 6.30 11.20
CA LYS A 196 -16.41 5.08 11.32
C LYS A 196 -15.00 5.23 10.75
N ILE A 197 -14.57 6.43 10.36
CA ILE A 197 -13.29 6.65 9.70
C ILE A 197 -12.41 7.57 10.54
N LYS A 198 -11.17 7.14 10.75
CA LYS A 198 -10.11 7.87 11.42
C LYS A 198 -9.14 8.44 10.39
N PHE A 199 -8.87 9.73 10.50
CA PHE A 199 -7.82 10.42 9.79
C PHE A 199 -6.62 10.65 10.71
N SER A 200 -5.43 10.37 10.21
CA SER A 200 -4.17 10.66 10.90
C SER A 200 -3.12 11.16 9.92
N SER A 201 -2.04 11.75 10.41
CA SER A 201 -0.91 12.13 9.57
C SER A 201 0.43 11.76 10.18
N ILE A 202 1.42 11.59 9.30
CA ILE A 202 2.83 11.47 9.64
C ILE A 202 3.58 12.49 8.79
N ILE A 203 4.41 13.31 9.44
CA ILE A 203 5.26 14.29 8.76
C ILE A 203 6.71 13.88 8.98
N ASP A 204 7.42 13.58 7.89
CA ASP A 204 8.83 13.28 7.90
C ASP A 204 9.57 14.26 6.96
N LYS A 205 10.69 14.81 7.42
CA LYS A 205 11.48 15.81 6.67
C LYS A 205 12.16 15.25 5.41
N ASN A 206 12.25 13.93 5.28
CA ASN A 206 12.88 13.24 4.15
C ASN A 206 11.87 12.60 3.20
N ILE A 207 10.64 12.32 3.67
CA ILE A 207 9.65 11.52 2.93
C ILE A 207 8.41 12.34 2.56
N GLY A 208 8.14 13.46 3.24
CA GLY A 208 6.98 14.31 2.98
C GLY A 208 5.89 14.20 4.04
N ILE A 209 4.68 14.59 3.63
CA ILE A 209 3.48 14.49 4.47
C ILE A 209 2.66 13.31 3.99
N TRP A 210 2.32 12.44 4.92
CA TRP A 210 1.47 11.27 4.71
C TRP A 210 0.20 11.46 5.50
N VAL A 211 -0.94 11.33 4.84
CA VAL A 211 -2.25 11.44 5.47
C VAL A 211 -2.98 10.13 5.24
N PHE A 212 -3.53 9.56 6.30
CA PHE A 212 -4.15 8.24 6.30
C PHE A 212 -5.65 8.40 6.55
N ALA A 213 -6.47 7.61 5.85
CA ALA A 213 -7.86 7.36 6.20
C ALA A 213 -8.06 5.86 6.42
N LYS A 214 -8.45 5.49 7.64
CA LYS A 214 -8.61 4.10 8.08
C LYS A 214 -9.93 3.88 8.80
N PRO A 215 -10.59 2.74 8.60
CA PRO A 215 -11.81 2.41 9.34
C PRO A 215 -11.50 2.07 10.81
N ILE A 216 -12.45 2.37 11.71
CA ILE A 216 -12.33 2.18 13.17
C ILE A 216 -13.00 0.91 13.64
#